data_AF-A0A961BHB6-F1
#
_entry.id   AF-A0A961BHB6-F1
#
_cell.length_a   1.000
_cell.length_b   1.000
_cell.length_c   1.000
_cell.angle_alpha   90.00
_cell.angle_beta   90.00
_cell.angle_gamma   90.00
#
_symmetry.space_group_name_H-M   'P 1'
#
loop_
_entity.id
_entity.type
_entity.pdbx_description
1 polymer ?
#
loop_
_entity_poly.entity_id
_entity_poly.type
_entity_poly.pdbx_seq_one_letter_code
_entity_poly.pdbx_strand_id
1 'polypeptide(L)'
;MKTTHRHRLGTTSHHFPWGYLAAAFIVFSLGHWIGTQVLQAMHRAFPTLEERPLLLAVLALICLAGFSWLLQKAHHHWLRPRKFRERVPQFLLAVGVLVSAFVAASSLEHWLVHGPLHLAEQSGLFTTGAFLALMVAERWFHRLQIQLEQPRDIRPQLHLREGDTGEAIEALILFVSVPTPGIQWQFEEVGQAAHHAIVTLRDGRAVVLRGGGNPREDIEALNGGLWNWQQLLRAIVGHPSLKHLILLGSHTEKGSFVHLESCARFLKPYLPKDCELALHEEPLDFTKFNDLVDALRGILFKKLDRLSKSRIAIDVTGGQVTASVAGAAATMNLDCVFQYVNTNEPFDLKVYDVVHETGPHLH
;
A
#
# COMPACT_ATOMS: atom_id res chain seq x y z
N MET A 1 31.08 -15.59 -4.90
CA MET A 1 30.14 -15.09 -5.94
C MET A 1 28.99 -14.37 -5.23
N LYS A 2 29.01 -13.03 -5.20
CA LYS A 2 27.97 -12.21 -4.55
C LYS A 2 27.09 -11.60 -5.64
N THR A 3 25.84 -12.03 -5.74
CA THR A 3 24.82 -11.44 -6.62
C THR A 3 24.02 -10.42 -5.83
N THR A 4 24.32 -9.14 -6.04
CA THR A 4 23.61 -8.00 -5.48
C THR A 4 22.35 -7.71 -6.30
N HIS A 5 21.18 -8.15 -5.82
CA HIS A 5 19.89 -7.73 -6.36
C HIS A 5 19.53 -6.33 -5.83
N ARG A 6 19.78 -5.29 -6.64
CA ARG A 6 19.22 -3.95 -6.44
C ARG A 6 17.73 -3.97 -6.80
N HIS A 7 16.86 -3.82 -5.82
CA HIS A 7 15.46 -3.44 -6.06
C HIS A 7 15.41 -2.03 -6.64
N ARG A 8 14.95 -1.90 -7.89
CA ARG A 8 14.56 -0.63 -8.48
C ARG A 8 13.26 -0.18 -7.82
N LEU A 9 13.34 0.86 -6.98
CA LEU A 9 12.20 1.69 -6.65
C LEU A 9 11.67 2.26 -7.96
N GLY A 10 10.51 1.75 -8.40
CA GLY A 10 9.79 2.30 -9.53
C GLY A 10 9.28 3.69 -9.18
N THR A 11 10.10 4.70 -9.39
CA THR A 11 9.62 6.07 -9.53
C THR A 11 8.71 6.09 -10.75
N THR A 12 7.39 5.97 -10.55
CA THR A 12 6.43 6.36 -11.56
C THR A 12 6.53 7.87 -11.68
N SER A 13 7.50 8.34 -12.47
CA SER A 13 7.51 9.71 -12.93
C SER A 13 6.17 9.92 -13.61
N HIS A 14 5.29 10.67 -12.96
CA HIS A 14 4.11 11.24 -13.58
C HIS A 14 4.62 12.16 -14.68
N HIS A 15 4.91 11.59 -15.84
CA HIS A 15 5.25 12.34 -17.02
C HIS A 15 4.03 13.20 -17.32
N PHE A 16 4.18 14.49 -17.06
CA PHE A 16 3.30 15.52 -17.55
C PHE A 16 3.00 15.19 -19.04
N PRO A 17 1.73 15.24 -19.49
CA PRO A 17 1.30 14.64 -20.74
C PRO A 17 1.69 15.50 -21.95
N TRP A 18 2.98 15.79 -22.11
CA TRP A 18 3.56 16.54 -23.22
C TRP A 18 3.13 16.00 -24.58
N GLY A 19 2.91 14.69 -24.68
CA GLY A 19 2.37 14.07 -25.90
C GLY A 19 0.98 14.59 -26.30
N TYR A 20 0.09 14.87 -25.35
CA TYR A 20 -1.24 15.41 -25.64
C TYR A 20 -1.19 16.89 -26.01
N LEU A 21 -0.35 17.68 -25.32
CA LEU A 21 -0.12 19.09 -25.67
C LEU A 21 0.52 19.22 -27.07
N ALA A 22 1.52 18.40 -27.38
CA ALA A 22 2.15 18.37 -28.69
C ALA A 22 1.17 17.96 -29.79
N ALA A 23 0.35 16.92 -29.55
CA ALA A 23 -0.67 16.49 -30.51
C ALA A 23 -1.73 17.58 -30.75
N ALA A 24 -2.21 18.24 -29.70
CA ALA A 24 -3.16 19.35 -29.82
C ALA A 24 -2.57 20.53 -30.60
N PHE A 25 -1.31 20.88 -30.32
CA PHE A 25 -0.59 21.93 -31.04
C PHE A 25 -0.40 21.60 -32.53
N ILE A 26 -0.06 20.36 -32.85
CA ILE A 26 0.09 19.89 -34.25
C ILE A 26 -1.25 19.97 -34.98
N VAL A 27 -2.33 19.47 -34.38
CA VAL A 27 -3.67 19.49 -35.01
C VAL A 27 -4.14 20.93 -35.23
N PHE A 28 -3.94 21.82 -34.25
CA PHE A 28 -4.31 23.23 -34.38
C PHE A 28 -3.50 23.95 -35.45
N SER A 29 -2.17 23.74 -35.47
CA SER A 29 -1.27 24.35 -36.45
C SER A 29 -1.57 23.86 -37.87
N LEU A 30 -1.83 22.56 -38.04
CA LEU A 30 -2.17 21.98 -39.33
C LEU A 30 -3.55 22.45 -39.82
N GLY A 31 -4.54 22.51 -38.92
CA GLY A 31 -5.87 23.05 -39.23
C GLY A 31 -5.83 24.50 -39.66
N HIS A 32 -5.06 25.33 -38.94
CA HIS A 32 -4.82 26.73 -39.30
C HIS A 32 -4.14 26.84 -40.67
N TRP A 33 -3.07 26.07 -40.90
CA TRP A 33 -2.35 26.07 -42.17
C TRP A 33 -3.26 25.67 -43.35
N ILE A 34 -3.98 24.55 -43.25
CA ILE A 34 -4.94 24.12 -44.29
C ILE A 34 -6.00 25.20 -44.52
N GLY A 35 -6.55 25.79 -43.47
CA GLY A 35 -7.51 26.89 -43.58
C GLY A 35 -6.95 28.07 -44.37
N THR A 36 -5.70 28.48 -44.10
CA THR A 36 -5.05 29.56 -44.86
C THR A 36 -4.81 29.19 -46.32
N GLN A 37 -4.42 27.95 -46.62
CA GLN A 37 -4.21 27.48 -48.00
C GLN A 37 -5.52 27.46 -48.80
N VAL A 38 -6.60 26.98 -48.17
CA VAL A 38 -7.94 26.97 -48.79
C VAL A 38 -8.42 28.40 -49.05
N LEU A 39 -8.25 29.32 -48.08
CA LEU A 39 -8.61 30.73 -48.26
C LEU A 39 -7.80 31.41 -49.37
N GLN A 40 -6.49 31.13 -49.45
CA GLN A 40 -5.64 31.65 -50.53
C GLN A 40 -6.04 31.10 -51.89
N ALA A 41 -6.34 29.80 -51.98
CA ALA A 41 -6.82 29.17 -53.21
C ALA A 41 -8.18 29.75 -53.62
N MET A 42 -9.10 29.96 -52.68
CA MET A 42 -10.40 30.58 -52.92
C MET A 42 -10.27 32.03 -53.38
N HIS A 43 -9.39 32.82 -52.76
CA HIS A 43 -9.17 34.21 -53.17
C HIS A 43 -8.67 34.32 -54.61
N ARG A 44 -7.85 33.34 -55.06
CA ARG A 44 -7.39 33.25 -56.44
C ARG A 44 -8.48 32.77 -57.41
N ALA A 45 -9.30 31.81 -56.98
CA ALA A 45 -10.35 31.21 -57.81
C ALA A 45 -11.58 32.12 -57.98
N PHE A 46 -11.90 32.94 -56.97
CA PHE A 46 -13.10 33.78 -56.94
C PHE A 46 -12.73 35.25 -56.64
N PRO A 47 -12.30 36.00 -57.67
CA PRO A 47 -11.82 37.37 -57.51
C PRO A 47 -12.94 38.38 -57.21
N THR A 48 -14.19 38.09 -57.60
CA THR A 48 -15.35 38.95 -57.35
C THR A 48 -15.95 38.71 -55.96
N LEU A 49 -16.35 39.81 -55.29
CA LEU A 49 -16.83 39.78 -53.90
C LEU A 49 -18.20 39.10 -53.72
N GLU A 50 -19.01 39.03 -54.77
CA GLU A 50 -20.40 38.57 -54.69
C GLU A 50 -20.54 37.05 -54.49
N GLU A 51 -19.56 36.23 -54.89
CA GLU A 51 -19.66 34.76 -54.83
C GLU A 51 -19.06 34.15 -53.54
N ARG A 52 -18.30 34.94 -52.78
CA ARG A 52 -17.60 34.50 -51.56
C ARG A 52 -18.51 34.08 -50.39
N PRO A 53 -19.69 34.70 -50.14
CA PRO A 53 -20.53 34.37 -48.98
C PRO A 53 -21.12 32.97 -49.04
N LEU A 54 -21.58 32.55 -50.23
CA LEU A 54 -22.20 31.23 -50.43
C LEU A 54 -21.18 30.11 -50.19
N LEU A 55 -19.96 30.29 -50.68
CA LEU A 55 -18.88 29.31 -50.54
C LEU A 55 -18.40 29.20 -49.09
N LEU A 56 -18.30 30.33 -48.37
CA LEU A 56 -18.00 30.35 -46.93
C LEU A 56 -19.09 29.66 -46.11
N ALA A 57 -20.37 29.86 -46.47
CA ALA A 57 -21.50 29.18 -45.82
C ALA A 57 -21.44 27.65 -46.04
N VAL A 58 -21.08 27.19 -47.24
CA VAL A 58 -20.92 25.75 -47.54
C VAL A 58 -19.76 25.14 -46.74
N LEU A 59 -18.62 25.83 -46.65
CA LEU A 59 -17.48 25.36 -45.85
C LEU A 59 -17.81 25.33 -44.34
N ALA A 60 -18.53 26.33 -43.84
CA ALA A 60 -19.00 26.35 -42.46
C ALA A 60 -19.93 25.16 -42.17
N LEU A 61 -20.85 24.84 -43.09
CA LEU A 61 -21.74 23.68 -43.00
C LEU A 61 -20.98 22.35 -42.99
N ILE A 62 -19.96 22.19 -43.84
CA ILE A 62 -19.11 20.98 -43.87
C ILE A 62 -18.37 20.81 -42.55
N CYS A 63 -17.79 21.90 -42.01
CA CYS A 63 -17.12 21.88 -40.71
C CYS A 63 -18.09 21.53 -39.57
N LEU A 64 -19.29 22.12 -39.55
CA LEU A 64 -20.34 21.82 -38.58
C LEU A 64 -20.78 20.35 -38.64
N ALA A 65 -20.94 19.80 -39.85
CA ALA A 65 -21.34 18.40 -40.05
C ALA A 65 -20.25 17.42 -39.59
N GLY A 66 -19.00 17.64 -39.97
CA GLY A 66 -17.87 16.83 -39.52
C GLY A 66 -17.68 16.88 -38.00
N PHE A 67 -17.93 18.05 -37.40
CA PHE A 67 -17.86 18.23 -35.96
C PHE A 67 -19.00 17.53 -35.21
N SER A 68 -20.24 17.65 -35.70
CA SER A 68 -21.40 16.96 -35.14
C SER A 68 -21.20 15.44 -35.14
N TRP A 69 -20.63 14.89 -36.22
CA TRP A 69 -20.26 13.47 -36.31
C TRP A 69 -19.20 13.06 -35.27
N LEU A 70 -18.16 13.87 -35.04
CA LEU A 70 -17.15 13.61 -34.01
C LEU A 70 -17.74 13.65 -32.60
N LEU A 71 -18.61 14.62 -32.30
CA LEU A 71 -19.33 14.69 -31.03
C LEU A 71 -20.24 13.48 -30.82
N GLN A 72 -20.97 13.06 -31.85
CA GLN A 72 -21.84 11.88 -31.77
C GLN A 72 -21.04 10.60 -31.53
N LYS A 73 -19.89 10.45 -32.19
CA LYS A 73 -18.98 9.31 -32.00
C LYS A 73 -18.35 9.31 -30.60
N ALA A 74 -17.97 10.49 -30.10
CA ALA A 74 -17.50 10.67 -28.73
C ALA A 74 -18.61 10.33 -27.72
N HIS A 75 -19.81 10.89 -27.90
CA HIS A 75 -20.99 10.64 -27.07
C HIS A 75 -21.33 9.15 -26.96
N HIS A 76 -21.31 8.42 -28.08
CA HIS A 76 -21.59 6.99 -28.10
C HIS A 76 -20.52 6.15 -27.37
N HIS A 77 -19.27 6.63 -27.32
CA HIS A 77 -18.20 6.04 -26.51
C HIS A 77 -18.15 6.56 -25.06
N TRP A 78 -18.84 7.65 -24.73
CA TRP A 78 -18.78 8.38 -23.47
C TRP A 78 -19.75 7.89 -22.40
N LEU A 79 -20.89 7.30 -22.79
CA LEU A 79 -21.95 6.89 -21.86
C LEU A 79 -21.67 5.59 -21.08
N ARG A 80 -20.41 5.15 -20.92
CA ARG A 80 -20.05 4.11 -19.96
C ARG A 80 -19.66 4.77 -18.61
N PRO A 81 -20.46 4.60 -17.54
CA PRO A 81 -20.33 5.37 -16.29
C PRO A 81 -18.95 5.33 -15.62
N ARG A 82 -18.19 4.23 -15.82
CA ARG A 82 -16.89 4.04 -15.16
C ARG A 82 -15.74 4.90 -15.71
N LYS A 83 -15.88 5.54 -16.88
CA LYS A 83 -14.77 6.30 -17.52
C LYS A 83 -15.02 7.80 -17.67
N PHE A 84 -16.12 8.32 -17.13
CA PHE A 84 -16.45 9.74 -17.26
C PHE A 84 -15.33 10.63 -16.71
N ARG A 85 -14.81 10.31 -15.52
CA ARG A 85 -13.77 11.09 -14.82
C ARG A 85 -12.43 11.18 -15.56
N GLU A 86 -12.00 10.11 -16.23
CA GLU A 86 -10.75 10.09 -17.00
C GLU A 86 -10.85 10.91 -18.30
N ARG A 87 -12.06 11.18 -18.77
CA ARG A 87 -12.29 11.78 -20.10
C ARG A 87 -12.75 13.23 -20.05
N VAL A 88 -13.10 13.77 -18.87
CA VAL A 88 -13.39 15.21 -18.68
C VAL A 88 -12.28 16.12 -19.25
N PRO A 89 -10.98 15.84 -19.06
CA PRO A 89 -9.92 16.67 -19.66
C PRO A 89 -9.97 16.71 -21.18
N GLN A 90 -10.30 15.59 -21.82
CA GLN A 90 -10.43 15.49 -23.28
C GLN A 90 -11.64 16.29 -23.79
N PHE A 91 -12.72 16.36 -23.03
CA PHE A 91 -13.88 17.18 -23.37
C PHE A 91 -13.63 18.67 -23.20
N LEU A 92 -12.99 19.07 -22.10
CA LEU A 92 -12.61 20.47 -21.92
C LEU A 92 -11.63 20.94 -23.00
N LEU A 93 -10.69 20.06 -23.41
CA LEU A 93 -9.82 20.33 -24.55
C LEU A 93 -10.63 20.50 -25.85
N ALA A 94 -11.60 19.62 -26.12
CA ALA A 94 -12.45 19.72 -27.30
C ALA A 94 -13.30 21.02 -27.30
N VAL A 95 -13.84 21.42 -26.15
CA VAL A 95 -14.54 22.71 -25.97
C VAL A 95 -13.59 23.88 -26.17
N GLY A 96 -12.36 23.82 -25.66
CA GLY A 96 -11.35 24.86 -25.87
C GLY A 96 -10.99 25.03 -27.36
N VAL A 97 -10.82 23.93 -28.08
CA VAL A 97 -10.58 23.93 -29.54
C VAL A 97 -11.76 24.55 -30.28
N LEU A 98 -12.98 24.21 -29.89
CA LEU A 98 -14.20 24.77 -30.49
C LEU A 98 -14.32 26.28 -30.31
N VAL A 99 -14.15 26.76 -29.07
CA VAL A 99 -14.23 28.19 -28.78
C VAL A 99 -13.17 28.93 -29.59
N SER A 100 -11.94 28.39 -29.66
CA SER A 100 -10.85 28.99 -30.45
C SER A 100 -11.17 29.03 -31.95
N ALA A 101 -11.78 27.97 -32.50
CA ALA A 101 -12.18 27.91 -33.91
C ALA A 101 -13.30 28.91 -34.24
N PHE A 102 -14.31 29.02 -33.38
CA PHE A 102 -15.40 29.99 -33.53
C PHE A 102 -14.89 31.43 -33.49
N VAL A 103 -14.00 31.70 -32.54
CA VAL A 103 -13.35 32.99 -32.34
C VAL A 103 -12.50 33.35 -33.57
N ALA A 104 -11.71 32.42 -34.12
CA ALA A 104 -10.95 32.64 -35.36
C ALA A 104 -11.83 32.88 -36.59
N ALA A 105 -12.95 32.15 -36.72
CA ALA A 105 -13.90 32.34 -37.81
C ALA A 105 -14.55 33.74 -37.75
N SER A 106 -14.93 34.18 -36.56
CA SER A 106 -15.49 35.52 -36.33
C SER A 106 -14.48 36.62 -36.65
N SER A 107 -13.20 36.44 -36.32
CA SER A 107 -12.13 37.39 -36.71
C SER A 107 -11.97 37.48 -38.21
N LEU A 108 -12.04 36.34 -38.90
CA LEU A 108 -11.88 36.26 -40.33
C LEU A 108 -13.04 36.97 -41.04
N GLU A 109 -14.27 36.75 -40.58
CA GLU A 109 -15.44 37.48 -41.06
C GLU A 109 -15.28 38.98 -40.85
N HIS A 110 -14.90 39.40 -39.65
CA HIS A 110 -14.68 40.81 -39.35
C HIS A 110 -13.57 41.43 -40.22
N TRP A 111 -12.47 40.71 -40.43
CA TRP A 111 -11.38 41.09 -41.33
C TRP A 111 -11.82 41.24 -42.78
N LEU A 112 -12.61 40.31 -43.29
CA LEU A 112 -13.13 40.35 -44.65
C LEU A 112 -14.03 41.56 -44.89
N VAL A 113 -14.74 42.02 -43.85
CA VAL A 113 -15.65 43.17 -43.94
C VAL A 113 -14.93 44.50 -43.69
N HIS A 114 -13.98 44.56 -42.75
CA HIS A 114 -13.42 45.83 -42.23
C HIS A 114 -11.94 46.06 -42.60
N GLY A 115 -11.29 45.07 -43.21
CA GLY A 115 -9.89 45.14 -43.65
C GLY A 115 -8.85 44.88 -42.55
N PRO A 116 -7.56 44.81 -42.91
CA PRO A 116 -6.45 44.35 -42.06
C PRO A 116 -6.09 45.26 -40.88
N LEU A 117 -6.40 46.56 -40.95
CA LEU A 117 -6.00 47.53 -39.93
C LEU A 117 -6.75 47.33 -38.60
N HIS A 118 -7.97 46.76 -38.60
CA HIS A 118 -8.73 46.50 -37.38
C HIS A 118 -8.36 45.20 -36.64
N LEU A 119 -7.64 44.26 -37.28
CA LEU A 119 -7.20 43.03 -36.62
C LEU A 119 -6.12 43.28 -35.55
N ALA A 120 -5.29 44.30 -35.74
CA ALA A 120 -4.22 44.63 -34.79
C ALA A 120 -4.79 45.04 -33.43
N GLU A 121 -5.86 45.85 -33.42
CA GLU A 121 -6.55 46.28 -32.20
C GLU A 121 -7.27 45.12 -31.49
N GLN A 122 -7.81 44.16 -32.25
CA GLN A 122 -8.52 43.03 -31.66
C GLN A 122 -7.58 41.92 -31.18
N SER A 123 -6.39 41.74 -31.76
CA SER A 123 -5.43 40.67 -31.39
C SER A 123 -5.11 40.60 -29.88
N GLY A 124 -5.14 41.73 -29.18
CA GLY A 124 -4.98 41.81 -27.72
C GLY A 124 -6.10 41.13 -26.93
N LEU A 125 -7.36 41.27 -27.37
CA LEU A 125 -8.51 40.60 -26.75
C LEU A 125 -8.44 39.08 -26.95
N PHE A 126 -7.95 38.63 -28.10
CA PHE A 126 -7.81 37.20 -28.42
C PHE A 126 -6.73 36.52 -27.58
N THR A 127 -5.55 37.13 -27.54
CA THR A 127 -4.44 36.62 -26.72
C THR A 127 -4.79 36.61 -25.24
N THR A 128 -5.47 37.67 -24.76
CA THR A 128 -5.95 37.75 -23.38
C THR A 128 -7.03 36.69 -23.09
N GLY A 129 -7.99 36.49 -24.00
CA GLY A 129 -9.04 35.48 -23.86
C GLY A 129 -8.50 34.05 -23.83
N ALA A 130 -7.57 33.73 -24.73
CA ALA A 130 -6.93 32.41 -24.78
C ALA A 130 -6.09 32.14 -23.52
N PHE A 131 -5.36 33.14 -23.03
CA PHE A 131 -4.58 33.03 -21.80
C PHE A 131 -5.48 32.83 -20.57
N LEU A 132 -6.59 33.55 -20.48
CA LEU A 132 -7.56 33.39 -19.39
C LEU A 132 -8.20 31.98 -19.40
N ALA A 133 -8.54 31.47 -20.58
CA ALA A 133 -9.09 30.12 -20.74
C ALA A 133 -8.10 29.03 -20.31
N LEU A 134 -6.82 29.16 -20.70
CA LEU A 134 -5.74 28.27 -20.26
C LEU A 134 -5.56 28.29 -18.73
N MET A 135 -5.56 29.48 -18.12
CA MET A 135 -5.46 29.62 -16.66
C MET A 135 -6.65 28.98 -15.93
N VAL A 136 -7.87 29.16 -16.43
CA VAL A 136 -9.06 28.54 -15.83
C VAL A 136 -8.99 27.02 -15.98
N ALA A 137 -8.59 26.51 -17.15
CA ALA A 137 -8.42 25.08 -17.39
C ALA A 137 -7.37 24.46 -16.45
N GLU A 138 -6.22 25.10 -16.28
CA GLU A 138 -5.15 24.66 -15.36
C GLU A 138 -5.65 24.61 -13.91
N ARG A 139 -6.28 25.70 -13.45
CA ARG A 139 -6.75 25.80 -12.05
C ARG A 139 -7.89 24.81 -11.76
N TRP A 140 -8.72 24.52 -12.76
CA TRP A 140 -9.78 23.52 -12.66
C TRP A 140 -9.21 22.09 -12.71
N PHE A 141 -8.20 21.84 -13.55
CA PHE A 141 -7.47 20.57 -13.59
C PHE A 141 -6.79 20.30 -12.24
N HIS A 142 -6.16 21.29 -11.63
CA HIS A 142 -5.54 21.15 -10.32
C HIS A 142 -6.56 20.84 -9.21
N ARG A 143 -7.76 21.46 -9.25
CA ARG A 143 -8.85 21.11 -8.31
C ARG A 143 -9.38 19.70 -8.53
N LEU A 144 -9.51 19.27 -9.79
CA LEU A 144 -9.88 17.90 -10.13
C LEU A 144 -8.84 16.90 -9.64
N GLN A 145 -7.55 17.21 -9.84
CA GLN A 145 -6.46 16.36 -9.37
C GLN A 145 -6.47 16.26 -7.85
N ILE A 146 -6.67 17.36 -7.13
CA ILE A 146 -6.85 17.33 -5.67
C ILE A 146 -8.06 16.46 -5.29
N GLN A 147 -9.20 16.56 -5.99
CA GLN A 147 -10.36 15.71 -5.71
C GLN A 147 -10.19 14.23 -6.10
N LEU A 148 -9.26 13.92 -7.01
CA LEU A 148 -8.90 12.56 -7.40
C LEU A 148 -7.84 11.97 -6.47
N GLU A 149 -6.95 12.81 -5.92
CA GLU A 149 -5.92 12.46 -4.95
C GLU A 149 -6.39 12.54 -3.51
N GLN A 150 -7.51 13.23 -3.22
CA GLN A 150 -8.20 13.07 -1.96
C GLN A 150 -8.58 11.58 -1.90
N PRO A 151 -7.95 10.80 -1.02
CA PRO A 151 -8.37 9.43 -0.81
C PRO A 151 -9.83 9.57 -0.44
N ARG A 152 -10.74 9.04 -1.28
CA ARG A 152 -12.08 8.78 -0.77
C ARG A 152 -11.84 8.05 0.53
N ASP A 153 -12.49 8.52 1.59
CA ASP A 153 -12.46 7.94 2.93
C ASP A 153 -13.13 6.54 2.93
N ILE A 154 -12.88 5.74 1.89
CA ILE A 154 -12.76 4.30 1.97
C ILE A 154 -11.49 4.08 2.79
N ARG A 155 -11.51 4.41 4.09
CA ARG A 155 -10.58 3.76 5.01
C ARG A 155 -11.00 2.30 4.94
N PRO A 156 -10.21 1.41 4.32
CA PRO A 156 -10.48 0.01 4.54
C PRO A 156 -10.44 -0.19 6.05
N GLN A 157 -11.57 -0.62 6.59
CA GLN A 157 -11.63 -0.94 7.99
C GLN A 157 -10.90 -2.26 8.12
N LEU A 158 -9.74 -2.21 8.78
CA LEU A 158 -9.04 -3.40 9.19
C LEU A 158 -9.82 -3.96 10.36
N HIS A 159 -10.38 -5.14 10.18
CA HIS A 159 -11.07 -5.84 11.25
C HIS A 159 -10.13 -6.91 11.80
N LEU A 160 -10.03 -6.95 13.13
CA LEU A 160 -9.47 -8.09 13.82
C LEU A 160 -10.56 -9.13 13.91
N ARG A 161 -10.39 -10.23 13.17
CA ARG A 161 -11.24 -11.40 13.31
C ARG A 161 -10.54 -12.35 14.26
N GLU A 162 -11.26 -12.83 15.27
CA GLU A 162 -10.76 -13.94 16.08
C GLU A 162 -10.61 -15.15 15.15
N GLY A 163 -9.36 -15.60 14.99
CA GLY A 163 -9.01 -16.67 14.09
C GLY A 163 -9.53 -17.99 14.65
N ASP A 164 -10.23 -18.76 13.83
CA ASP A 164 -10.46 -20.16 14.13
C ASP A 164 -9.13 -20.89 13.92
N THR A 165 -8.59 -21.53 14.96
CA THR A 165 -7.39 -22.36 14.86
C THR A 165 -7.68 -23.69 14.13
N GLY A 166 -8.69 -23.72 13.26
CA GLY A 166 -9.13 -24.91 12.52
C GLY A 166 -8.00 -25.60 11.77
N GLU A 167 -6.92 -24.88 11.46
CA GLU A 167 -5.64 -25.46 11.10
C GLU A 167 -4.65 -25.44 12.28
N ALA A 168 -4.01 -26.58 12.52
CA ALA A 168 -2.97 -26.69 13.54
C ALA A 168 -1.74 -25.85 13.15
N ILE A 169 -1.31 -24.98 14.08
CA ILE A 169 -0.10 -24.17 13.91
C ILE A 169 1.13 -25.09 13.92
N GLU A 170 1.92 -25.01 12.85
CA GLU A 170 3.15 -25.77 12.66
C GLU A 170 4.41 -24.90 12.86
N ALA A 171 4.30 -23.57 12.77
CA ALA A 171 5.41 -22.67 13.03
C ALA A 171 5.01 -21.48 13.90
N LEU A 172 5.85 -21.14 14.87
CA LEU A 172 5.64 -20.04 15.80
C LEU A 172 6.87 -19.14 15.87
N ILE A 173 6.66 -17.84 15.71
CA ILE A 173 7.70 -16.82 15.88
C ILE A 173 7.43 -16.09 17.21
N LEU A 174 8.40 -16.11 18.12
CA LEU A 174 8.28 -15.49 19.44
C LEU A 174 9.23 -14.29 19.58
N PHE A 175 8.71 -13.16 20.02
CA PHE A 175 9.55 -12.12 20.61
C PHE A 175 9.93 -12.51 22.04
N VAL A 176 11.23 -12.49 22.34
CA VAL A 176 11.76 -12.82 23.66
C VAL A 176 11.99 -11.52 24.43
N SER A 177 11.62 -11.50 25.71
CA SER A 177 11.91 -10.42 26.65
C SER A 177 13.07 -10.80 27.58
N VAL A 178 13.68 -9.81 28.24
CA VAL A 178 14.68 -10.07 29.29
C VAL A 178 14.03 -10.82 30.45
N PRO A 179 14.52 -11.99 30.87
CA PRO A 179 13.89 -12.77 31.94
C PRO A 179 13.89 -11.93 33.22
N THR A 180 12.70 -11.61 33.73
CA THR A 180 12.55 -10.85 34.97
C THR A 180 11.47 -11.49 35.84
N PRO A 181 11.83 -12.13 36.96
CA PRO A 181 13.19 -12.35 37.45
C PRO A 181 14.07 -13.27 36.58
N GLY A 182 15.37 -13.31 36.87
CA GLY A 182 16.32 -14.18 36.16
C GLY A 182 16.11 -15.67 36.43
N ILE A 183 16.56 -16.51 35.50
CA ILE A 183 16.53 -17.97 35.61
C ILE A 183 17.89 -18.48 36.12
N GLN A 184 17.87 -19.40 37.08
CA GLN A 184 19.06 -20.11 37.56
C GLN A 184 18.99 -21.57 37.10
N TRP A 185 20.12 -22.10 36.67
CA TRP A 185 20.23 -23.48 36.21
C TRP A 185 20.91 -24.31 37.29
N GLN A 186 20.24 -25.36 37.76
CA GLN A 186 20.89 -26.38 38.57
C GLN A 186 21.20 -27.59 37.70
N PHE A 187 22.44 -28.05 37.78
CA PHE A 187 22.91 -29.25 37.12
C PHE A 187 22.99 -30.33 38.19
N GLU A 188 22.22 -31.40 38.05
CA GLU A 188 22.46 -32.60 38.86
C GLU A 188 23.83 -33.19 38.51
N GLU A 189 24.52 -33.72 39.51
CA GLU A 189 25.86 -34.29 39.34
C GLU A 189 25.89 -35.35 38.22
N VAL A 190 27.03 -35.36 37.52
CA VAL A 190 27.40 -36.16 36.36
C VAL A 190 26.67 -37.52 36.28
N GLY A 191 25.65 -37.62 35.43
CA GLY A 191 25.01 -38.90 35.10
C GLY A 191 23.53 -38.84 34.74
N GLN A 192 22.79 -37.79 35.12
CA GLN A 192 21.38 -37.63 34.76
C GLN A 192 21.15 -36.37 33.92
N ALA A 193 20.44 -36.53 32.81
CA ALA A 193 20.13 -35.46 31.85
C ALA A 193 19.03 -34.50 32.34
N ALA A 194 18.71 -34.50 33.63
CA ALA A 194 17.66 -33.67 34.19
C ALA A 194 18.21 -32.27 34.50
N HIS A 195 18.04 -31.36 33.56
CA HIS A 195 18.27 -29.93 33.78
C HIS A 195 17.05 -29.33 34.45
N HIS A 196 17.10 -29.13 35.77
CA HIS A 196 16.06 -28.38 36.46
C HIS A 196 16.35 -26.89 36.38
N ALA A 197 15.39 -26.13 35.86
CA ALA A 197 15.43 -24.68 35.91
C ALA A 197 14.79 -24.20 37.22
N ILE A 198 15.50 -23.35 37.96
CA ILE A 198 14.96 -22.69 39.14
C ILE A 198 14.69 -21.24 38.79
N VAL A 199 13.44 -20.83 38.99
CA VAL A 199 13.01 -19.45 38.82
C VAL A 199 12.69 -18.88 40.19
N THR A 200 13.42 -17.85 40.60
CA THR A 200 13.09 -17.09 41.81
C THR A 200 12.10 -16.01 41.43
N LEU A 201 10.85 -16.14 41.82
CA LEU A 201 9.77 -15.20 41.53
C LEU A 201 9.96 -13.87 42.27
N ARG A 202 9.21 -12.84 41.87
CA ARG A 202 9.33 -11.49 42.49
C ARG A 202 8.97 -11.46 43.97
N ASP A 203 8.12 -12.39 44.41
CA ASP A 203 7.73 -12.59 45.81
C ASP A 203 8.76 -13.39 46.62
N GLY A 204 9.89 -13.76 46.02
CA GLY A 204 10.97 -14.53 46.66
C GLY A 204 10.77 -16.05 46.63
N ARG A 205 9.63 -16.56 46.14
CA ARG A 205 9.44 -18.01 45.99
C ARG A 205 10.36 -18.58 44.92
N ALA A 206 11.03 -19.69 45.21
CA ALA A 206 11.77 -20.46 44.23
C ALA A 206 10.88 -21.55 43.64
N VAL A 207 10.71 -21.56 42.33
CA VAL A 207 9.94 -22.57 41.59
C VAL A 207 10.91 -23.43 40.81
N VAL A 208 10.87 -24.74 41.06
CA VAL A 208 11.63 -25.74 40.31
C VAL A 208 10.77 -26.20 39.13
N LEU A 209 11.19 -25.83 37.93
CA LEU A 209 10.54 -26.25 36.69
C LEU A 209 11.09 -27.62 36.29
N ARG A 210 10.18 -28.57 36.11
CA ARG A 210 10.57 -29.96 35.85
C ARG A 210 11.10 -30.12 34.44
N GLY A 211 10.49 -29.43 33.47
CA GLY A 211 10.82 -29.56 32.05
C GLY A 211 10.46 -30.94 31.49
N GLY A 212 9.83 -31.01 30.32
CA GLY A 212 9.46 -32.30 29.70
C GLY A 212 8.34 -33.09 30.39
N GLY A 213 7.84 -32.60 31.54
CA GLY A 213 6.62 -33.08 32.19
C GLY A 213 5.36 -32.43 31.60
N ASN A 214 4.30 -32.35 32.39
CA ASN A 214 3.07 -31.65 32.03
C ASN A 214 3.31 -30.13 32.08
N PRO A 215 3.35 -29.40 30.94
CA PRO A 215 3.64 -27.97 30.94
C PRO A 215 2.64 -27.16 31.78
N ARG A 216 1.42 -27.68 31.99
CA ARG A 216 0.39 -27.02 32.81
C ARG A 216 0.76 -26.98 34.28
N GLU A 217 1.46 -28.00 34.79
CA GLU A 217 1.92 -28.02 36.19
C GLU A 217 2.99 -26.95 36.42
N ASP A 218 3.95 -26.83 35.48
CA ASP A 218 4.98 -25.80 35.55
C ASP A 218 4.38 -24.39 35.37
N ILE A 219 3.38 -24.21 34.48
CA ILE A 219 2.63 -22.94 34.36
C ILE A 219 1.91 -22.60 35.67
N GLU A 220 1.25 -23.57 36.30
CA GLU A 220 0.50 -23.38 37.54
C GLU A 220 1.44 -23.00 38.68
N ALA A 221 2.60 -23.67 38.79
CA ALA A 221 3.61 -23.36 39.79
C ALA A 221 4.16 -21.92 39.66
N LEU A 222 4.16 -21.37 38.44
CA LEU A 222 4.57 -20.00 38.14
C LEU A 222 3.48 -18.94 38.40
N ASN A 223 2.23 -19.33 38.62
CA ASN A 223 1.13 -18.39 38.83
C ASN A 223 1.37 -17.48 40.05
N GLY A 224 0.96 -16.22 39.89
CA GLY A 224 1.17 -15.14 40.88
C GLY A 224 2.60 -14.57 40.95
N GLY A 225 3.59 -15.22 40.29
CA GLY A 225 5.01 -14.88 40.43
C GLY A 225 5.54 -13.74 39.55
N LEU A 226 4.74 -13.25 38.59
CA LEU A 226 5.11 -12.24 37.59
C LEU A 226 6.46 -12.52 36.89
N TRP A 227 6.60 -13.73 36.32
CA TRP A 227 7.73 -14.08 35.46
C TRP A 227 7.33 -14.04 33.98
N ASN A 228 7.96 -13.17 33.21
CA ASN A 228 7.53 -12.89 31.83
C ASN A 228 7.68 -14.06 30.85
N TRP A 229 8.65 -14.96 31.04
CA TRP A 229 8.79 -16.16 30.20
C TRP A 229 7.69 -17.20 30.42
N GLN A 230 6.88 -17.07 31.48
CA GLN A 230 5.66 -17.86 31.64
C GLN A 230 4.71 -17.68 30.44
N GLN A 231 4.64 -16.49 29.84
CA GLN A 231 3.79 -16.25 28.68
C GLN A 231 4.32 -16.96 27.43
N LEU A 232 5.64 -17.08 27.26
CA LEU A 232 6.23 -17.85 26.17
C LEU A 232 5.87 -19.34 26.30
N LEU A 233 5.86 -19.86 27.53
CA LEU A 233 5.44 -21.23 27.80
C LEU A 233 3.95 -21.43 27.47
N ARG A 234 3.08 -20.51 27.89
CA ARG A 234 1.65 -20.56 27.53
C ARG A 234 1.41 -20.46 26.03
N ALA A 235 2.20 -19.64 25.34
CA ALA A 235 2.14 -19.46 23.89
C ALA A 235 2.42 -20.75 23.12
N ILE A 236 3.34 -21.62 23.59
CA ILE A 236 3.67 -22.88 22.92
C ILE A 236 2.75 -24.05 23.28
N VAL A 237 2.19 -24.06 24.51
CA VAL A 237 1.38 -25.19 25.02
C VAL A 237 0.08 -25.40 24.23
N GLY A 238 -0.43 -24.35 23.59
CA GLY A 238 -1.59 -24.44 22.69
C GLY A 238 -1.33 -25.20 21.39
N HIS A 239 -0.07 -25.49 21.04
CA HIS A 239 0.34 -25.95 19.70
C HIS A 239 1.07 -27.30 19.73
N PRO A 240 0.36 -28.43 19.92
CA PRO A 240 0.98 -29.76 19.95
C PRO A 240 1.58 -30.19 18.60
N SER A 241 1.19 -29.55 17.50
CA SER A 241 1.68 -29.83 16.14
C SER A 241 2.86 -28.96 15.70
N LEU A 242 3.45 -28.20 16.64
CA LEU A 242 4.53 -27.27 16.33
C LEU A 242 5.78 -28.01 15.81
N LYS A 243 6.22 -27.65 14.60
CA LYS A 243 7.42 -28.17 13.93
C LYS A 243 8.57 -27.17 13.93
N HIS A 244 8.28 -25.87 13.98
CA HIS A 244 9.28 -24.82 14.00
C HIS A 244 8.98 -23.77 15.06
N LEU A 245 9.99 -23.44 15.88
CA LEU A 245 9.96 -22.34 16.82
C LEU A 245 11.13 -21.39 16.53
N ILE A 246 10.83 -20.12 16.29
CA ILE A 246 11.85 -19.11 15.99
C ILE A 246 11.83 -18.04 17.07
N LEU A 247 12.97 -17.81 17.72
CA LEU A 247 13.11 -16.82 18.79
C LEU A 247 13.78 -15.53 18.28
N LEU A 248 13.14 -14.39 18.54
CA LEU A 248 13.62 -13.06 18.18
C LEU A 248 14.03 -12.29 19.45
N GLY A 249 15.21 -11.67 19.45
CA GLY A 249 15.72 -10.90 20.58
C GLY A 249 16.11 -9.48 20.18
N SER A 250 16.08 -8.55 21.14
CA SER A 250 16.37 -7.13 20.90
C SER A 250 17.85 -6.75 21.12
N HIS A 251 18.33 -5.73 20.38
CA HIS A 251 19.71 -5.23 20.38
C HIS A 251 20.07 -4.23 21.50
N THR A 252 19.15 -3.86 22.39
CA THR A 252 19.44 -2.77 23.35
C THR A 252 20.55 -3.16 24.34
N GLU A 253 21.14 -2.19 25.06
CA GLU A 253 22.16 -2.46 26.11
C GLU A 253 21.67 -3.47 27.16
N LYS A 254 20.35 -3.51 27.38
CA LYS A 254 19.63 -4.50 28.18
C LYS A 254 18.69 -5.33 27.31
N GLY A 255 19.15 -5.67 26.11
CA GLY A 255 18.37 -6.34 25.08
C GLY A 255 18.17 -7.81 25.40
N SER A 256 17.11 -8.39 24.85
CA SER A 256 16.80 -9.81 25.07
C SER A 256 17.62 -10.77 24.22
N PHE A 257 18.39 -10.27 23.24
CA PHE A 257 19.15 -11.12 22.33
C PHE A 257 20.17 -12.02 23.04
N VAL A 258 20.87 -11.48 24.04
CA VAL A 258 21.84 -12.25 24.86
C VAL A 258 21.19 -13.37 25.67
N HIS A 259 19.86 -13.36 25.81
CA HIS A 259 19.10 -14.37 26.55
C HIS A 259 18.46 -15.42 25.65
N LEU A 260 18.61 -15.35 24.32
CA LEU A 260 17.98 -16.29 23.40
C LEU A 260 18.38 -17.75 23.65
N GLU A 261 19.66 -18.01 23.91
CA GLU A 261 20.13 -19.37 24.22
C GLU A 261 19.55 -19.92 25.53
N SER A 262 19.47 -19.07 26.56
CA SER A 262 18.87 -19.45 27.85
C SER A 262 17.37 -19.69 27.69
N CYS A 263 16.68 -18.87 26.91
CA CYS A 263 15.26 -19.04 26.57
C CYS A 263 15.03 -20.32 25.77
N ALA A 264 15.88 -20.61 24.79
CA ALA A 264 15.82 -21.83 24.01
C ALA A 264 16.01 -23.07 24.87
N ARG A 265 17.00 -23.06 25.78
CA ARG A 265 17.21 -24.14 26.75
C ARG A 265 15.99 -24.33 27.66
N PHE A 266 15.35 -23.25 28.07
CA PHE A 266 14.12 -23.27 28.87
C PHE A 266 12.93 -23.87 28.10
N LEU A 267 12.71 -23.46 26.85
CA LEU A 267 11.55 -23.91 26.08
C LEU A 267 11.71 -25.33 25.51
N LYS A 268 12.94 -25.76 25.17
CA LYS A 268 13.21 -27.02 24.46
C LYS A 268 12.55 -28.26 25.09
N PRO A 269 12.53 -28.46 26.43
CA PRO A 269 11.87 -29.61 27.05
C PRO A 269 10.35 -29.66 26.82
N TYR A 270 9.70 -28.53 26.54
CA TYR A 270 8.24 -28.45 26.36
C TYR A 270 7.80 -28.58 24.90
N LEU A 271 8.74 -28.67 23.95
CA LEU A 271 8.44 -28.76 22.52
C LEU A 271 8.25 -30.21 22.07
N PRO A 272 7.48 -30.45 20.99
CA PRO A 272 7.47 -31.73 20.30
C PRO A 272 8.89 -32.18 19.94
N LYS A 273 9.13 -33.50 19.95
CA LYS A 273 10.48 -34.06 19.75
C LYS A 273 11.10 -33.68 18.40
N ASP A 274 10.26 -33.55 17.39
CA ASP A 274 10.58 -33.17 16.02
C ASP A 274 10.54 -31.66 15.76
N CYS A 275 10.22 -30.85 16.78
CA CYS A 275 10.24 -29.40 16.66
C CYS A 275 11.67 -28.86 16.57
N GLU A 276 11.96 -28.18 15.46
CA GLU A 276 13.16 -27.39 15.25
C GLU A 276 13.05 -26.07 16.02
N LEU A 277 14.03 -25.76 16.86
CA LEU A 277 14.13 -24.48 17.56
C LEU A 277 15.30 -23.71 16.94
N ALA A 278 15.00 -22.56 16.35
CA ALA A 278 15.99 -21.66 15.75
C ALA A 278 16.05 -20.32 16.48
N LEU A 279 17.26 -19.76 16.57
CA LEU A 279 17.49 -18.40 17.02
C LEU A 279 17.60 -17.49 15.80
N HIS A 280 17.04 -16.28 15.87
CA HIS A 280 17.32 -15.28 14.85
C HIS A 280 18.80 -14.89 14.90
N GLU A 281 19.43 -14.77 13.73
CA GLU A 281 20.89 -14.64 13.62
C GLU A 281 21.38 -13.28 14.12
N GLU A 282 20.55 -12.25 13.97
CA GLU A 282 20.91 -10.88 14.33
C GLU A 282 19.93 -10.29 15.35
N PRO A 283 20.42 -9.44 16.27
CA PRO A 283 19.56 -8.73 17.20
C PRO A 283 18.74 -7.67 16.46
N LEU A 284 17.47 -7.51 16.85
CA LEU A 284 16.56 -6.55 16.21
C LEU A 284 16.35 -5.31 17.08
N ASP A 285 16.11 -4.14 16.47
CA ASP A 285 15.67 -2.97 17.23
C ASP A 285 14.15 -2.99 17.35
N PHE A 286 13.65 -3.37 18.53
CA PHE A 286 12.21 -3.46 18.81
C PHE A 286 11.50 -2.09 18.79
N THR A 287 12.24 -0.98 18.66
CA THR A 287 11.67 0.37 18.47
C THR A 287 11.49 0.75 17.00
N LYS A 288 12.05 -0.02 16.06
CA LYS A 288 12.02 0.26 14.61
C LYS A 288 10.97 -0.60 13.91
N PHE A 289 9.76 -0.06 13.80
CA PHE A 289 8.61 -0.76 13.21
C PHE A 289 8.89 -1.37 11.83
N ASN A 290 9.41 -0.59 10.87
CA ASN A 290 9.64 -1.08 9.50
C ASN A 290 10.66 -2.22 9.46
N ASP A 291 11.76 -2.07 10.21
CA ASP A 291 12.83 -3.09 10.26
C ASP A 291 12.31 -4.41 10.83
N LEU A 292 11.42 -4.36 11.82
CA LEU A 292 10.76 -5.55 12.37
C LEU A 292 9.83 -6.21 11.36
N VAL A 293 9.00 -5.44 10.64
CA VAL A 293 8.11 -5.98 9.61
C VAL A 293 8.92 -6.65 8.50
N ASP A 294 10.02 -6.02 8.05
CA ASP A 294 10.89 -6.57 7.02
C ASP A 294 11.61 -7.84 7.50
N ALA A 295 12.10 -7.86 8.74
CA ALA A 295 12.71 -9.06 9.35
C ALA A 295 11.71 -10.23 9.43
N LEU A 296 10.50 -9.98 9.95
CA LEU A 296 9.44 -10.98 10.03
C LEU A 296 9.05 -11.53 8.67
N ARG A 297 8.84 -10.65 7.67
CA ARG A 297 8.56 -11.08 6.29
C ARG A 297 9.72 -11.86 5.68
N GLY A 298 10.96 -11.46 6.00
CA GLY A 298 12.16 -12.22 5.65
C GLY A 298 12.11 -13.65 6.17
N ILE A 299 11.74 -13.85 7.43
CA ILE A 299 11.55 -15.18 8.03
C ILE A 299 10.43 -15.95 7.32
N LEU A 300 9.26 -15.33 7.15
CA LEU A 300 8.09 -15.95 6.52
C LEU A 300 8.36 -16.40 5.08
N PHE A 301 9.08 -15.61 4.29
CA PHE A 301 9.32 -15.90 2.87
C PHE A 301 10.59 -16.70 2.58
N LYS A 302 11.55 -16.77 3.51
CA LYS A 302 12.83 -17.47 3.28
C LYS A 302 12.98 -18.73 4.12
N LYS A 303 12.60 -18.68 5.41
CA LYS A 303 12.78 -19.81 6.34
C LYS A 303 11.55 -20.71 6.38
N LEU A 304 10.37 -20.14 6.21
CA LEU A 304 9.07 -20.84 6.29
C LEU A 304 8.33 -20.83 4.94
N ASP A 305 9.06 -20.79 3.82
CA ASP A 305 8.51 -20.73 2.46
C ASP A 305 7.73 -22.01 2.08
N ARG A 306 8.14 -23.14 2.62
CA ARG A 306 7.53 -24.46 2.39
C ARG A 306 6.25 -24.72 3.20
N LEU A 307 5.94 -23.89 4.21
CA LEU A 307 4.73 -24.04 5.01
C LEU A 307 3.61 -23.17 4.45
N SER A 308 2.38 -23.68 4.54
CA SER A 308 1.19 -22.85 4.35
C SER A 308 1.19 -21.71 5.36
N LYS A 309 0.88 -20.49 4.92
CA LYS A 309 0.89 -19.31 5.80
C LYS A 309 -0.15 -19.43 6.91
N SER A 310 -1.26 -20.10 6.66
CA SER A 310 -2.31 -20.47 7.63
C SER A 310 -1.82 -21.29 8.82
N ARG A 311 -0.67 -21.95 8.70
CA ARG A 311 -0.06 -22.76 9.76
C ARG A 311 1.07 -22.04 10.49
N ILE A 312 1.22 -20.74 10.28
CA ILE A 312 2.24 -19.90 10.90
C ILE A 312 1.58 -18.87 11.80
N ALA A 313 2.03 -18.80 13.04
CA ALA A 313 1.64 -17.78 14.00
C ALA A 313 2.82 -16.88 14.39
N ILE A 314 2.55 -15.59 14.58
CA ILE A 314 3.48 -14.65 15.24
C ILE A 314 2.92 -14.33 16.63
N ASP A 315 3.65 -14.70 17.69
CA ASP A 315 3.27 -14.30 19.05
C ASP A 315 3.67 -12.86 19.33
N VAL A 316 2.68 -12.04 19.66
CA VAL A 316 2.86 -10.61 19.95
C VAL A 316 2.82 -10.30 21.45
N THR A 317 2.89 -11.32 22.31
CA THR A 317 2.82 -11.17 23.77
C THR A 317 4.14 -10.66 24.33
N GLY A 318 5.25 -11.23 23.87
CA GLY A 318 6.60 -11.04 24.45
C GLY A 318 7.39 -9.86 23.86
N GLY A 319 6.84 -8.65 23.81
CA GLY A 319 7.53 -7.52 23.15
C GLY A 319 7.22 -6.14 23.71
N GLN A 320 7.92 -5.14 23.19
CA GLN A 320 7.47 -3.75 23.28
C GLN A 320 6.23 -3.58 22.39
N VAL A 321 5.40 -2.57 22.67
CA VAL A 321 4.20 -2.25 21.87
C VAL A 321 4.51 -2.21 20.37
N THR A 322 5.63 -1.60 19.98
CA THR A 322 6.07 -1.54 18.58
C THR A 322 6.33 -2.92 17.96
N ALA A 323 6.91 -3.85 18.70
CA ALA A 323 7.13 -5.22 18.23
C ALA A 323 5.82 -5.98 18.06
N SER A 324 4.88 -5.80 18.99
CA SER A 324 3.54 -6.39 18.89
C SER A 324 2.78 -5.87 17.67
N VAL A 325 2.81 -4.55 17.43
CA VAL A 325 2.18 -3.92 16.26
C VAL A 325 2.88 -4.36 14.96
N ALA A 326 4.21 -4.48 14.95
CA ALA A 326 4.96 -4.99 13.80
C ALA A 326 4.63 -6.47 13.51
N GLY A 327 4.48 -7.30 14.55
CA GLY A 327 4.05 -8.68 14.43
C GLY A 327 2.69 -8.79 13.74
N ALA A 328 1.68 -8.07 14.23
CA ALA A 328 0.37 -8.02 13.59
C ALA A 328 0.44 -7.46 12.16
N ALA A 329 1.18 -6.37 11.93
CA ALA A 329 1.32 -5.76 10.60
C ALA A 329 2.02 -6.70 9.58
N ALA A 330 2.97 -7.51 10.03
CA ALA A 330 3.65 -8.48 9.18
C ALA A 330 2.69 -9.54 8.62
N THR A 331 1.59 -9.82 9.34
CA THR A 331 0.55 -10.76 8.90
C THR A 331 -0.38 -10.21 7.83
N MET A 332 -0.44 -8.89 7.65
CA MET A 332 -1.38 -8.26 6.71
C MET A 332 -1.12 -8.69 5.26
N ASN A 333 -2.20 -9.07 4.57
CA ASN A 333 -2.20 -9.62 3.21
C ASN A 333 -1.45 -10.95 3.07
N LEU A 334 -1.28 -11.68 4.18
CA LEU A 334 -0.80 -13.06 4.20
C LEU A 334 -1.84 -13.89 4.93
N ASP A 335 -1.98 -15.16 4.56
CA ASP A 335 -2.89 -16.07 5.28
C ASP A 335 -2.32 -16.51 6.64
N CYS A 336 -1.38 -15.76 7.25
CA CYS A 336 -0.83 -16.10 8.56
C CYS A 336 -1.55 -15.34 9.67
N VAL A 337 -1.52 -15.91 10.87
CA VAL A 337 -2.18 -15.35 12.04
C VAL A 337 -1.15 -14.74 13.00
N PHE A 338 -1.61 -13.88 13.89
CA PHE A 338 -0.85 -13.51 15.08
C PHE A 338 -1.60 -13.97 16.32
N GLN A 339 -0.87 -14.21 17.41
CA GLN A 339 -1.44 -14.69 18.65
C GLN A 339 -1.01 -13.83 19.83
N TYR A 340 -1.84 -13.79 20.86
CA TYR A 340 -1.60 -13.06 22.08
C TYR A 340 -2.07 -13.89 23.28
N VAL A 341 -1.19 -14.09 24.25
CA VAL A 341 -1.56 -14.69 25.54
C VAL A 341 -1.97 -13.57 26.49
N ASN A 342 -3.18 -13.66 27.02
CA ASN A 342 -3.68 -12.69 27.98
C ASN A 342 -2.79 -12.67 29.24
N THR A 343 -2.40 -11.48 29.68
CA THR A 343 -1.57 -11.30 30.88
C THR A 343 -2.38 -11.35 32.18
N ASN A 344 -3.71 -11.43 32.08
CA ASN A 344 -4.63 -11.58 33.20
C ASN A 344 -5.48 -12.85 33.02
N GLU A 345 -6.03 -13.38 34.12
CA GLU A 345 -6.96 -14.50 34.06
C GLU A 345 -8.14 -14.19 33.10
N PRO A 346 -8.55 -15.15 32.24
CA PRO A 346 -8.22 -16.57 32.24
C PRO A 346 -6.89 -16.99 31.54
N PHE A 347 -5.98 -16.06 31.24
CA PHE A 347 -4.68 -16.34 30.61
C PHE A 347 -4.77 -17.11 29.29
N ASP A 348 -5.86 -16.87 28.59
CA ASP A 348 -6.21 -17.52 27.34
C ASP A 348 -5.27 -17.10 26.21
N LEU A 349 -4.91 -18.09 25.38
CA LEU A 349 -4.26 -17.84 24.10
C LEU A 349 -5.34 -17.42 23.10
N LYS A 350 -5.21 -16.21 22.57
CA LYS A 350 -6.09 -15.67 21.52
C LYS A 350 -5.34 -15.64 20.20
N VAL A 351 -6.02 -16.04 19.14
CA VAL A 351 -5.48 -16.01 17.78
C VAL A 351 -6.30 -15.04 16.95
N TYR A 352 -5.63 -14.24 16.15
CA TYR A 352 -6.25 -13.19 15.36
C TYR A 352 -5.76 -13.22 13.92
N ASP A 353 -6.69 -12.93 13.03
CA ASP A 353 -6.45 -12.65 11.62
C ASP A 353 -6.76 -11.17 11.34
N VAL A 354 -5.91 -10.51 10.55
CA VAL A 354 -6.12 -9.13 10.12
C VAL A 354 -6.76 -9.15 8.74
N VAL A 355 -8.08 -9.11 8.72
CA VAL A 355 -8.85 -9.13 7.47
C VAL A 355 -9.14 -7.72 6.97
N HIS A 356 -8.97 -7.55 5.67
CA HIS A 356 -9.37 -6.35 4.97
C HIS A 356 -10.82 -6.51 4.51
N GLU A 357 -11.79 -6.01 5.28
CA GLU A 357 -13.17 -5.96 4.79
C GLU A 357 -13.29 -4.81 3.79
N THR A 358 -13.43 -5.14 2.51
CA THR A 358 -14.05 -4.22 1.57
C THR A 358 -15.49 -4.03 2.04
N GLY A 359 -15.77 -2.90 2.69
CA GLY A 359 -17.12 -2.58 3.17
C GLY A 359 -18.16 -2.81 2.06
N PRO A 360 -19.42 -3.11 2.42
CA PRO A 360 -20.45 -3.43 1.45
C PRO A 360 -20.42 -2.36 0.38
N HIS A 361 -20.24 -2.78 -0.88
CA HIS A 361 -20.43 -1.89 -2.00
C HIS A 361 -21.85 -1.34 -1.85
N LEU A 362 -21.97 -0.12 -1.32
CA LEU A 362 -23.20 0.66 -1.36
C LEU A 362 -23.49 0.84 -2.85
N HIS A 363 -24.31 -0.07 -3.37
CA HIS A 363 -24.69 -0.17 -4.78
C HIS A 363 -25.65 0.94 -5.17
#